data_AF-A0A845DRX1-F1
#
_entry.id   AF-A0A845DRX1-F1
#
_cell.length_a   1.000
_cell.length_b   1.000
_cell.length_c   1.000
_cell.angle_alpha   90.00
_cell.angle_beta   90.00
_cell.angle_gamma   90.00
#
_symmetry.space_group_name_H-M   'P 1'
#
loop_
_entity.id
_entity.type
_entity.pdbx_description
1 polymer ?
#
loop_
_entity_poly.entity_id
_entity_poly.type
_entity_poly.pdbx_seq_one_letter_code
_entity_poly.pdbx_strand_id
1 'polypeptide(L)'
;MTANCRSSFRAIVAVAALLLTACNAIIPEADMPVSASARAAPLLSIHNPLVLPVGDTPASAGGPFYGWPAVEVESHGLRVFLPHRWLFASSLEELLALRPQLGDNEMADAVLAERQSYLDLLTPAGQEGLFAGTGFPFDPDAQPVGTNGFHLLAVPSEGRTLDTYAQHLTEQLEASGFASLARGEVGPGLRPWGEETATIRYSVDAAQAYGERAVTVPDAEVDGWMVVLLSPDNGTFLTVAFDSWGDSSEWWELLHLEFVRRIQWAADPAYQPRSGPTVTLNFNMNVRAGPSTDHPIVGKASVNEQFAVTGYNAAGDWWQIEYNGQLGWLHRAYVTPSADTDTAPQADETGWLTDSDSERGFSLSYPPGWRYFDPAQPTQADLALFAAASRTGGGEVDAQGLAQTVSAMSYRRDDAVIGLGLQSGPPESEASNFMLVFSFPSNGMSLESYAEEAAEHTYSLTPATVELAQGLRPANEEAVSIRYLENETNSEVWQVWLLSPDNETLLAVAFSVHSDQYEALEPLLREIVQRLTWIER
;
A
#
# COMPACT_ATOMS: atom_id res chain seq x y z
N MET A 1 22.67 8.34 -40.71
CA MET A 1 21.39 8.80 -40.12
C MET A 1 21.43 8.51 -38.62
N THR A 2 22.39 9.10 -37.92
CA THR A 2 22.77 8.78 -36.52
C THR A 2 22.63 9.98 -35.58
N ALA A 3 21.87 11.02 -35.99
CA ALA A 3 21.82 12.32 -35.30
C ALA A 3 20.58 12.52 -34.39
N ASN A 4 19.67 11.54 -34.29
CA ASN A 4 18.38 11.74 -33.61
C ASN A 4 18.38 11.48 -32.09
N CYS A 5 19.38 10.82 -31.49
CA CYS A 5 19.39 10.49 -30.05
C CYS A 5 19.92 11.62 -29.12
N ARG A 6 20.63 12.64 -29.62
CA ARG A 6 21.42 13.55 -28.76
C ARG A 6 20.64 14.69 -28.07
N SER A 7 19.42 15.03 -28.49
CA SER A 7 18.66 16.14 -27.89
C SER A 7 17.64 15.69 -26.84
N SER A 8 16.97 14.55 -27.04
CA SER A 8 16.05 13.95 -26.07
C SER A 8 16.77 13.64 -24.75
N PHE A 9 18.07 13.36 -24.86
CA PHE A 9 19.02 13.28 -23.77
C PHE A 9 18.95 14.49 -22.83
N ARG A 10 18.85 15.74 -23.30
CA ARG A 10 18.98 16.94 -22.45
C ARG A 10 17.84 17.19 -21.46
N ALA A 11 16.60 16.82 -21.79
CA ALA A 11 15.44 17.05 -20.93
C ALA A 11 15.39 16.04 -19.76
N ILE A 12 15.61 14.76 -20.06
CA ILE A 12 15.66 13.68 -19.07
C ILE A 12 16.89 13.82 -18.17
N VAL A 13 18.02 14.26 -18.75
CA VAL A 13 19.24 14.62 -18.01
C VAL A 13 19.03 15.80 -17.08
N ALA A 14 18.18 16.77 -17.44
CA ALA A 14 17.88 17.88 -16.55
C ALA A 14 17.17 17.38 -15.29
N VAL A 15 16.19 16.48 -15.41
CA VAL A 15 15.47 15.89 -14.26
C VAL A 15 16.39 15.05 -13.38
N ALA A 16 17.19 14.15 -13.97
CA ALA A 16 18.17 13.35 -13.26
C ALA A 16 19.18 14.22 -12.47
N ALA A 17 19.68 15.30 -13.09
CA ALA A 17 20.58 16.26 -12.44
C ALA A 17 19.87 17.11 -11.36
N LEU A 18 18.59 17.43 -11.56
CA LEU A 18 17.74 18.12 -10.58
C LEU A 18 17.49 17.25 -9.35
N LEU A 19 17.24 15.94 -9.51
CA LEU A 19 17.08 15.01 -8.39
C LEU A 19 18.33 14.96 -7.52
N LEU A 20 19.52 14.92 -8.12
CA LEU A 20 20.79 14.99 -7.39
C LEU A 20 21.03 16.34 -6.72
N THR A 21 20.63 17.44 -7.38
CA THR A 21 20.77 18.80 -6.83
C THR A 21 19.79 19.03 -5.68
N ALA A 22 18.56 18.54 -5.81
CA ALA A 22 17.54 18.48 -4.77
C ALA A 22 18.06 17.72 -3.55
N CYS A 23 18.66 16.53 -3.75
CA CYS A 23 19.29 15.79 -2.66
C CYS A 23 20.42 16.55 -1.93
N ASN A 24 20.99 17.60 -2.54
CA ASN A 24 22.12 18.38 -2.03
C ASN A 24 21.75 19.72 -1.37
N ALA A 25 20.60 20.32 -1.70
CA ALA A 25 20.17 21.62 -1.20
C ALA A 25 19.55 21.49 0.21
N ILE A 26 20.37 21.14 1.21
CA ILE A 26 19.96 20.88 2.60
C ILE A 26 20.54 21.97 3.52
N ILE A 27 19.96 23.17 3.54
CA ILE A 27 20.07 24.19 4.63
C ILE A 27 18.74 24.99 4.65
N PRO A 28 18.11 25.26 5.83
CA PRO A 28 16.68 25.53 5.92
C PRO A 28 16.32 27.03 5.84
N GLU A 29 15.19 27.37 5.24
CA GLU A 29 14.36 28.52 5.64
C GLU A 29 12.90 28.33 5.20
N ALA A 30 11.99 28.99 5.92
CA ALA A 30 10.64 28.54 6.28
C ALA A 30 9.47 29.08 5.43
N ASP A 31 8.36 28.33 5.54
CA ASP A 31 6.92 28.64 5.47
C ASP A 31 6.33 29.38 4.25
N MET A 32 5.29 28.78 3.61
CA MET A 32 3.95 29.36 3.36
C MET A 32 3.02 28.41 2.52
N PRO A 33 1.67 28.61 2.55
CA PRO A 33 0.67 27.52 2.40
C PRO A 33 0.07 27.34 0.99
N VAL A 34 -0.54 26.17 0.75
CA VAL A 34 -1.20 25.76 -0.51
C VAL A 34 -2.73 25.68 -0.34
N SER A 35 -3.49 26.17 -1.33
CA SER A 35 -4.96 26.05 -1.37
C SER A 35 -5.40 24.95 -2.35
N ALA A 36 -6.24 24.02 -1.91
CA ALA A 36 -6.83 22.98 -2.76
C ALA A 36 -8.26 23.35 -3.19
N SER A 37 -8.55 23.20 -4.48
CA SER A 37 -9.90 23.33 -5.05
C SER A 37 -10.67 22.00 -4.95
N ALA A 38 -11.87 22.05 -4.37
CA ALA A 38 -12.76 20.92 -4.11
C ALA A 38 -13.23 20.19 -5.40
N ARG A 39 -13.20 18.86 -5.38
CA ARG A 39 -13.96 17.97 -6.28
C ARG A 39 -15.07 17.30 -5.47
N ALA A 40 -16.17 16.92 -6.09
CA ALA A 40 -17.29 16.26 -5.40
C ALA A 40 -16.87 14.90 -4.81
N ALA A 41 -17.36 14.57 -3.61
CA ALA A 41 -17.10 13.29 -2.96
C ALA A 41 -17.71 12.14 -3.79
N PRO A 42 -16.97 11.06 -4.07
CA PRO A 42 -17.57 9.88 -4.70
C PRO A 42 -18.54 9.22 -3.72
N LEU A 43 -19.76 8.96 -4.20
CA LEU A 43 -20.66 8.02 -3.53
C LEU A 43 -20.11 6.61 -3.72
N LEU A 44 -19.85 5.92 -2.61
CA LEU A 44 -19.64 4.46 -2.62
C LEU A 44 -20.74 3.81 -3.48
N SER A 45 -20.36 2.91 -4.40
CA SER A 45 -21.35 2.00 -4.98
C SER A 45 -21.97 1.21 -3.83
N ILE A 46 -23.22 1.53 -3.50
CA ILE A 46 -23.99 0.90 -2.40
C ILE A 46 -24.16 -0.62 -2.66
N HIS A 47 -23.82 -1.07 -3.87
CA HIS A 47 -23.82 -2.47 -4.28
C HIS A 47 -22.55 -3.17 -3.80
N ASN A 48 -22.68 -3.75 -2.61
CA ASN A 48 -21.87 -4.83 -2.08
C ASN A 48 -20.39 -4.47 -1.76
N PRO A 49 -20.09 -4.07 -0.51
CA PRO A 49 -18.71 -3.84 -0.06
C PRO A 49 -17.85 -5.12 -0.05
N LEU A 50 -18.44 -6.30 -0.34
CA LEU A 50 -17.76 -7.59 -0.48
C LEU A 50 -17.55 -8.04 -1.94
N VAL A 51 -18.04 -7.31 -2.96
CA VAL A 51 -17.57 -7.53 -4.33
C VAL A 51 -16.19 -6.92 -4.44
N LEU A 52 -15.22 -7.66 -3.91
CA LEU A 52 -13.82 -7.47 -4.22
C LEU A 52 -13.71 -7.63 -5.73
N PRO A 53 -13.36 -6.59 -6.51
CA PRO A 53 -12.89 -6.85 -7.85
C PRO A 53 -11.63 -7.68 -7.65
N VAL A 54 -11.75 -9.00 -7.85
CA VAL A 54 -10.63 -9.88 -8.15
C VAL A 54 -10.12 -9.37 -9.49
N GLY A 55 -9.42 -8.23 -9.44
CA GLY A 55 -8.63 -7.79 -10.56
C GLY A 55 -7.66 -8.93 -10.80
N ASP A 56 -7.63 -9.42 -12.03
CA ASP A 56 -6.50 -10.19 -12.51
C ASP A 56 -5.26 -9.32 -12.29
N THR A 57 -4.63 -9.49 -11.13
CA THR A 57 -3.33 -8.89 -10.90
C THR A 57 -2.41 -9.55 -11.91
N PRO A 58 -1.65 -8.77 -12.68
CA PRO A 58 -0.73 -9.31 -13.69
C PRO A 58 0.36 -10.25 -13.12
N ALA A 59 0.43 -10.37 -11.79
CA ALA A 59 1.27 -11.28 -11.01
C ALA A 59 0.66 -12.68 -10.78
N SER A 60 -0.57 -12.95 -11.25
CA SER A 60 -1.14 -14.30 -11.22
C SER A 60 -0.29 -15.28 -12.05
N ALA A 61 -0.25 -16.54 -11.64
CA ALA A 61 0.51 -17.57 -12.33
C ALA A 61 0.09 -17.65 -13.81
N GLY A 62 0.97 -17.18 -14.72
CA GLY A 62 0.71 -17.16 -16.16
C GLY A 62 0.41 -15.78 -16.78
N GLY A 63 0.42 -14.69 -16.01
CA GLY A 63 0.34 -13.32 -16.54
C GLY A 63 1.60 -12.85 -17.28
N PRO A 64 1.56 -11.74 -18.05
CA PRO A 64 2.70 -11.24 -18.85
C PRO A 64 3.90 -10.80 -17.99
N PHE A 65 3.72 -10.64 -16.68
CA PHE A 65 4.80 -10.29 -15.74
C PHE A 65 5.16 -11.43 -14.78
N TYR A 66 4.76 -12.66 -15.09
CA TYR A 66 5.19 -13.85 -14.37
C TYR A 66 6.66 -14.19 -14.71
N GLY A 67 7.44 -14.64 -13.70
CA GLY A 67 8.77 -15.24 -13.93
C GLY A 67 9.92 -14.28 -14.26
N TRP A 68 9.80 -12.99 -13.91
CA TRP A 68 10.90 -12.02 -14.08
C TRP A 68 12.18 -12.47 -13.35
N PRO A 69 13.35 -12.52 -14.01
CA PRO A 69 14.62 -12.78 -13.33
C PRO A 69 14.98 -11.67 -12.34
N ALA A 70 15.62 -12.04 -11.24
CA ALA A 70 16.16 -11.13 -10.24
C ALA A 70 17.64 -10.82 -10.48
N VAL A 71 18.02 -9.58 -10.20
CA VAL A 71 19.41 -9.09 -10.13
C VAL A 71 19.65 -8.61 -8.70
N GLU A 72 20.70 -9.12 -8.06
CA GLU A 72 21.12 -8.67 -6.73
C GLU A 72 22.01 -7.43 -6.86
N VAL A 73 21.70 -6.40 -6.09
CA VAL A 73 22.48 -5.17 -5.96
C VAL A 73 23.07 -5.14 -4.57
N GLU A 74 24.16 -5.89 -4.38
CA GLU A 74 24.79 -6.10 -3.07
C GLU A 74 25.23 -4.78 -2.41
N SER A 75 25.65 -3.80 -3.22
CA SER A 75 26.12 -2.48 -2.76
C SER A 75 25.07 -1.69 -1.97
N HIS A 76 23.79 -1.91 -2.25
CA HIS A 76 22.67 -1.20 -1.63
C HIS A 76 21.68 -2.15 -0.95
N GLY A 77 22.01 -3.44 -0.86
CA GLY A 77 21.13 -4.46 -0.30
C GLY A 77 19.78 -4.51 -1.00
N LEU A 78 19.75 -4.39 -2.34
CA LEU A 78 18.53 -4.46 -3.13
C LEU A 78 18.48 -5.73 -3.98
N ARG A 79 17.27 -6.16 -4.32
CA ARG A 79 16.99 -7.16 -5.33
C ARG A 79 16.01 -6.59 -6.34
N VAL A 80 16.41 -6.51 -7.60
CA VAL A 80 15.62 -5.89 -8.68
C VAL A 80 15.17 -6.97 -9.65
N PHE A 81 13.86 -7.10 -9.87
CA PHE A 81 13.33 -8.04 -10.86
C PHE A 81 13.01 -7.30 -12.14
N LEU A 82 13.38 -7.90 -13.28
CA LEU A 82 13.27 -7.28 -14.58
C LEU A 82 12.43 -8.15 -15.52
N PRO A 83 11.64 -7.54 -16.42
CA PRO A 83 11.02 -8.28 -17.51
C PRO A 83 12.09 -8.97 -18.37
N HIS A 84 11.67 -10.02 -19.09
CA HIS A 84 12.51 -10.57 -20.15
C HIS A 84 12.87 -9.46 -21.16
N ARG A 85 14.12 -9.44 -21.62
CA ARG A 85 14.67 -8.41 -22.53
C ARG A 85 14.87 -7.02 -21.91
N TRP A 86 14.89 -6.94 -20.58
CA TRP A 86 15.43 -5.78 -19.87
C TRP A 86 16.82 -6.07 -19.35
N LEU A 87 17.65 -5.04 -19.39
CA LEU A 87 19.01 -5.06 -18.85
C LEU A 87 19.08 -4.11 -17.66
N PHE A 88 20.01 -4.39 -16.75
CA PHE A 88 20.23 -3.56 -15.57
C PHE A 88 21.73 -3.45 -15.29
N ALA A 89 22.13 -2.28 -14.79
CA ALA A 89 23.49 -2.02 -14.34
C ALA A 89 23.46 -1.14 -13.09
N SER A 90 24.17 -1.57 -12.05
CA SER A 90 24.38 -0.80 -10.81
C SER A 90 25.65 0.06 -10.85
N SER A 91 26.48 -0.10 -11.87
CA SER A 91 27.70 0.67 -12.06
C SER A 91 28.06 0.84 -13.54
N LEU A 92 28.96 1.78 -13.82
CA LEU A 92 29.51 1.93 -15.17
C LEU A 92 30.24 0.67 -15.66
N GLU A 93 30.93 -0.03 -14.76
CA GLU A 93 31.62 -1.28 -15.09
C GLU A 93 30.62 -2.36 -15.53
N GLU A 94 29.53 -2.52 -14.78
CA GLU A 94 28.46 -3.46 -15.15
C GLU A 94 27.77 -3.08 -16.45
N LEU A 95 27.52 -1.79 -16.67
CA LEU A 95 26.93 -1.31 -17.92
C LEU A 95 27.80 -1.69 -19.12
N LEU A 96 29.11 -1.46 -19.04
CA LEU A 96 30.04 -1.82 -20.10
C LEU A 96 30.16 -3.33 -20.28
N ALA A 97 29.99 -4.11 -19.20
CA ALA A 97 29.96 -5.57 -19.24
C ALA A 97 28.72 -6.15 -19.95
N LEU A 98 27.66 -5.37 -20.17
CA LEU A 98 26.49 -5.78 -20.95
C LEU A 98 26.77 -5.87 -22.46
N ARG A 99 27.95 -5.42 -22.93
CA ARG A 99 28.30 -5.40 -24.37
C ARG A 99 27.98 -6.72 -25.11
N PRO A 100 28.34 -7.91 -24.60
CA PRO A 100 28.05 -9.17 -25.30
C PRO A 100 26.56 -9.45 -25.48
N GLN A 101 25.70 -8.90 -24.61
CA GLN A 101 24.25 -9.07 -24.66
C GLN A 101 23.59 -8.13 -25.68
N LEU A 102 24.19 -6.94 -25.88
CA LEU A 102 23.74 -5.94 -26.85
C LEU A 102 24.16 -6.29 -28.30
N GLY A 103 25.21 -7.10 -28.44
CA GLY A 103 25.80 -7.48 -29.72
C GLY A 103 26.86 -6.49 -30.22
N ASP A 104 27.54 -6.85 -31.31
CA ASP A 104 28.67 -6.09 -31.87
C ASP A 104 28.26 -5.29 -33.11
N ASN A 105 27.36 -4.31 -32.92
CA ASN A 105 26.93 -3.41 -33.99
C ASN A 105 26.92 -1.94 -33.54
N GLU A 106 26.85 -1.02 -34.50
CA GLU A 106 26.86 0.44 -34.26
C GLU A 106 25.69 0.89 -33.36
N MET A 107 24.58 0.14 -33.35
CA MET A 107 23.44 0.41 -32.48
C MET A 107 23.77 0.13 -31.01
N ALA A 108 24.44 -1.00 -30.72
CA ALA A 108 24.89 -1.33 -29.39
C ALA A 108 25.91 -0.31 -28.85
N ASP A 109 26.80 0.21 -29.71
CA ASP A 109 27.71 1.29 -29.36
C ASP A 109 26.97 2.59 -29.02
N ALA A 110 25.95 2.94 -29.81
CA ALA A 110 25.13 4.12 -29.57
C ALA A 110 24.36 4.01 -28.25
N VAL A 111 23.74 2.85 -27.97
CA VAL A 111 23.01 2.59 -26.72
C VAL A 111 23.94 2.66 -25.50
N LEU A 112 25.12 2.03 -25.56
CA LEU A 112 26.08 2.10 -24.44
C LEU A 112 26.60 3.52 -24.22
N ALA A 113 26.92 4.26 -25.28
CA ALA A 113 27.37 5.64 -25.16
C ALA A 113 26.29 6.56 -24.58
N GLU A 114 25.03 6.36 -24.97
CA GLU A 114 23.88 7.08 -24.42
C GLU A 114 23.69 6.76 -22.93
N ARG A 115 23.68 5.47 -22.56
CA ARG A 115 23.51 5.04 -21.17
C ARG A 115 24.69 5.44 -20.29
N GLN A 116 25.92 5.35 -20.78
CA GLN A 116 27.09 5.84 -20.06
C GLN A 116 26.97 7.34 -19.76
N SER A 117 26.57 8.14 -20.75
CA SER A 117 26.38 9.57 -20.55
C SER A 117 25.30 9.85 -19.48
N TYR A 118 24.28 9.00 -19.39
CA TYR A 118 23.25 9.08 -18.36
C TYR A 118 23.78 8.70 -16.96
N LEU A 119 24.57 7.62 -16.86
CA LEU A 119 25.22 7.22 -15.60
C LEU A 119 26.18 8.30 -15.09
N ASP A 120 27.00 8.89 -15.96
CA ASP A 120 27.96 9.94 -15.58
C ASP A 120 27.27 11.16 -14.94
N LEU A 121 25.99 11.39 -15.28
CA LEU A 121 25.18 12.45 -14.69
C LEU A 121 24.51 12.03 -13.39
N LEU A 122 24.08 10.78 -13.30
CA LEU A 122 23.50 10.19 -12.08
C LEU A 122 24.56 9.87 -11.01
N THR A 123 25.84 9.83 -11.37
CA THR A 123 26.97 9.56 -10.47
C THR A 123 28.01 10.69 -10.46
N PRO A 124 27.66 11.91 -10.02
CA PRO A 124 28.65 12.96 -9.83
C PRO A 124 29.75 12.51 -8.85
N ALA A 125 30.98 13.01 -9.05
CA ALA A 125 32.10 12.69 -8.18
C ALA A 125 31.79 13.00 -6.71
N GLY A 126 31.93 12.00 -5.83
CA GLY A 126 31.60 12.09 -4.40
C GLY A 126 30.17 11.74 -4.04
N GLN A 127 29.33 11.36 -5.02
CA GLN A 127 27.95 10.92 -4.84
C GLN A 127 27.70 9.53 -5.43
N GLU A 128 28.77 8.78 -5.73
CA GLU A 128 28.68 7.44 -6.34
C GLU A 128 27.91 6.45 -5.46
N GLY A 129 27.93 6.66 -4.14
CA GLY A 129 27.21 5.83 -3.17
C GLY A 129 25.70 6.09 -3.10
N LEU A 130 25.15 7.04 -3.87
CA LEU A 130 23.70 7.24 -3.99
C LEU A 130 23.10 6.44 -5.14
N PHE A 131 23.89 6.08 -6.16
CA PHE A 131 23.37 5.40 -7.35
C PHE A 131 23.25 3.91 -7.10
N ALA A 132 22.02 3.41 -7.09
CA ALA A 132 21.72 2.00 -6.89
C ALA A 132 21.56 1.23 -8.21
N GLY A 133 21.29 1.92 -9.32
CA GLY A 133 21.35 1.34 -10.66
C GLY A 133 20.34 1.90 -11.64
N THR A 134 20.37 1.39 -12.87
CA THR A 134 19.42 1.74 -13.93
C THR A 134 19.00 0.51 -14.72
N GLY A 135 17.73 0.46 -15.10
CA GLY A 135 17.16 -0.58 -15.95
C GLY A 135 16.60 0.00 -17.25
N PHE A 136 16.79 -0.70 -18.36
CA PHE A 136 16.27 -0.28 -19.66
C PHE A 136 15.92 -1.49 -20.55
N PRO A 137 14.90 -1.35 -21.43
CA PRO A 137 14.57 -2.38 -22.39
C PRO A 137 15.63 -2.44 -23.49
N PHE A 138 15.94 -3.66 -23.93
CA PHE A 138 16.75 -3.88 -25.13
C PHE A 138 16.18 -5.04 -25.94
N ASP A 139 15.77 -4.75 -27.18
CA ASP A 139 15.37 -5.76 -28.15
C ASP A 139 16.31 -5.67 -29.37
N PRO A 140 17.13 -6.70 -29.65
CA PRO A 140 18.05 -6.68 -30.78
C PRO A 140 17.34 -6.66 -32.14
N ASP A 141 16.06 -7.05 -32.18
CA ASP A 141 15.25 -7.16 -33.39
C ASP A 141 14.35 -5.93 -33.60
N ALA A 142 14.28 -5.00 -32.64
CA ALA A 142 13.49 -3.77 -32.73
C ALA A 142 14.38 -2.52 -32.86
N GLN A 143 13.84 -1.44 -33.44
CA GLN A 143 14.51 -0.14 -33.31
C GLN A 143 14.50 0.30 -31.84
N PRO A 144 15.55 0.98 -31.34
CA PRO A 144 15.56 1.49 -29.98
C PRO A 144 14.32 2.34 -29.78
N VAL A 145 13.41 1.88 -28.94
CA VAL A 145 12.35 2.72 -28.41
C VAL A 145 13.08 3.65 -27.43
N GLY A 146 13.19 4.93 -27.78
CA GLY A 146 14.06 5.89 -27.09
C GLY A 146 13.84 5.90 -25.58
N THR A 147 14.91 6.20 -24.83
CA THR A 147 15.04 6.56 -23.39
C THR A 147 14.22 5.87 -22.29
N ASN A 148 13.18 5.10 -22.59
CA ASN A 148 12.34 4.41 -21.62
C ASN A 148 13.20 3.53 -20.72
N GLY A 149 12.94 3.61 -19.43
CA GLY A 149 13.74 2.94 -18.42
C GLY A 149 13.44 3.50 -17.04
N PHE A 150 14.19 3.03 -16.07
CA PHE A 150 14.14 3.56 -14.72
C PHE A 150 15.54 3.71 -14.14
N HIS A 151 15.66 4.54 -13.13
CA HIS A 151 16.86 4.64 -12.31
C HIS A 151 16.51 4.61 -10.82
N LEU A 152 17.46 4.12 -10.04
CA LEU A 152 17.37 3.89 -8.62
C LEU A 152 18.41 4.75 -7.92
N LEU A 153 17.95 5.61 -7.00
CA LEU A 153 18.81 6.38 -6.11
C LEU A 153 18.51 6.01 -4.65
N ALA A 154 19.52 5.57 -3.92
CA ALA A 154 19.47 5.28 -2.50
C ALA A 154 20.04 6.46 -1.70
N VAL A 155 19.17 7.24 -1.08
CA VAL A 155 19.50 8.48 -0.39
C VAL A 155 19.34 8.29 1.12
N PRO A 156 20.34 8.60 1.96
CA PRO A 156 20.18 8.53 3.40
C PRO A 156 18.99 9.38 3.89
N SER A 157 18.12 8.80 4.71
CA SER A 157 16.94 9.50 5.22
C SER A 157 17.32 10.64 6.16
N GLU A 158 18.40 10.44 6.92
CA GLU A 158 18.87 11.35 7.98
C GLU A 158 17.76 11.68 8.99
N GLY A 159 16.82 10.75 9.20
CA GLY A 159 15.69 10.90 10.11
C GLY A 159 14.51 11.73 9.57
N ARG A 160 14.52 12.10 8.29
CA ARG A 160 13.38 12.73 7.62
C ARG A 160 12.25 11.72 7.39
N THR A 161 11.02 12.21 7.38
CA THR A 161 9.86 11.41 6.98
C THR A 161 9.74 11.35 5.47
N LEU A 162 9.03 10.35 4.96
CA LEU A 162 8.78 10.22 3.53
C LEU A 162 8.05 11.44 2.96
N ASP A 163 7.10 11.99 3.71
CA ASP A 163 6.35 13.18 3.35
C ASP A 163 7.25 14.42 3.17
N THR A 164 8.09 14.71 4.16
CA THR A 164 9.02 15.86 4.09
C THR A 164 10.01 15.74 2.93
N TYR A 165 10.47 14.53 2.64
CA TYR A 165 11.38 14.29 1.52
C TYR A 165 10.67 14.39 0.16
N ALA A 166 9.45 13.87 0.06
CA ALA A 166 8.62 13.98 -1.14
C ALA A 166 8.25 15.44 -1.46
N GLN A 167 7.88 16.21 -0.44
CA GLN A 167 7.62 17.64 -0.58
C GLN A 167 8.88 18.36 -1.10
N HIS A 168 10.04 18.10 -0.50
CA HIS A 168 11.30 18.68 -0.94
C HIS A 168 11.63 18.34 -2.40
N LEU A 169 11.44 17.09 -2.83
CA LEU A 169 11.62 16.71 -4.23
C LEU A 169 10.65 17.43 -5.17
N THR A 170 9.40 17.59 -4.73
CA THR A 170 8.35 18.29 -5.47
C THR A 170 8.73 19.75 -5.68
N GLU A 171 9.11 20.45 -4.61
CA GLU A 171 9.54 21.85 -4.66
C GLU A 171 10.76 22.07 -5.57
N GLN A 172 11.71 21.12 -5.57
CA GLN A 172 12.89 21.20 -6.44
C GLN A 172 12.54 20.97 -7.91
N LEU A 173 11.57 20.10 -8.19
CA LEU A 173 11.04 19.93 -9.55
C LEU A 173 10.32 21.20 -10.03
N GLU A 174 9.54 21.86 -9.19
CA GLU A 174 8.92 23.17 -9.51
C GLU A 174 9.97 24.25 -9.77
N ALA A 175 10.94 24.37 -8.86
CA ALA A 175 12.00 25.36 -8.93
C ALA A 175 12.89 25.21 -10.17
N SER A 176 12.89 24.02 -10.79
CA SER A 176 13.66 23.76 -12.00
C SER A 176 13.19 24.56 -13.22
N GLY A 177 11.90 24.88 -13.29
CA GLY A 177 11.29 25.52 -14.47
C GLY A 177 11.25 24.65 -15.74
N PHE A 178 11.59 23.36 -15.66
CA PHE A 178 11.56 22.42 -16.79
C PHE A 178 10.38 21.44 -16.72
N ALA A 179 9.78 21.26 -15.54
CA ALA A 179 8.70 20.31 -15.31
C ALA A 179 7.39 21.02 -14.98
N SER A 180 6.29 20.57 -15.59
CA SER A 180 4.94 20.87 -15.13
C SER A 180 4.48 19.74 -14.21
N LEU A 181 4.18 20.05 -12.95
CA LEU A 181 3.71 19.04 -12.01
C LEU A 181 2.24 18.72 -12.20
N ALA A 182 1.94 17.43 -12.22
CA ALA A 182 0.56 16.96 -12.22
C ALA A 182 0.03 16.79 -10.78
N ARG A 183 0.83 16.17 -9.88
CA ARG A 183 0.59 16.07 -8.43
C ARG A 183 1.75 15.32 -7.72
N GLY A 184 2.04 15.68 -6.48
CA GLY A 184 2.75 14.82 -5.50
C GLY A 184 1.73 14.26 -4.50
N GLU A 185 1.70 12.95 -4.31
CA GLU A 185 0.85 12.30 -3.31
C GLU A 185 1.68 11.32 -2.46
N VAL A 186 1.55 11.41 -1.15
CA VAL A 186 2.13 10.43 -0.21
C VAL A 186 1.03 9.48 0.23
N GLY A 187 1.35 8.20 0.32
CA GLY A 187 0.51 7.26 1.06
C GLY A 187 0.68 5.81 0.64
N PRO A 188 -0.08 4.90 1.25
CA PRO A 188 -0.02 3.48 0.96
C PRO A 188 -0.52 3.17 -0.46
N GLY A 189 -0.11 2.01 -1.00
CA GLY A 189 -0.80 1.36 -2.12
C GLY A 189 0.08 0.94 -3.31
N LEU A 190 1.25 1.54 -3.53
CA LEU A 190 2.10 1.11 -4.67
C LEU A 190 2.82 -0.22 -4.39
N ARG A 191 3.03 -0.54 -3.11
CA ARG A 191 3.69 -1.76 -2.66
C ARG A 191 2.66 -2.77 -2.13
N PRO A 192 2.87 -4.09 -2.34
CA PRO A 192 1.86 -5.10 -2.01
C PRO A 192 1.49 -5.15 -0.53
N TRP A 193 2.34 -4.65 0.36
CA TRP A 193 2.17 -4.71 1.82
C TRP A 193 2.21 -3.35 2.50
N GLY A 194 1.82 -2.31 1.77
CA GLY A 194 1.49 -1.00 2.35
C GLY A 194 2.68 -0.27 2.94
N GLU A 195 3.90 -0.62 2.52
CA GLU A 195 5.06 0.27 2.66
C GLU A 195 4.65 1.66 2.19
N GLU A 196 4.90 2.67 3.02
CA GLU A 196 4.63 4.05 2.63
C GLU A 196 5.41 4.38 1.37
N THR A 197 4.69 4.95 0.40
CA THR A 197 5.29 5.40 -0.85
C THR A 197 4.91 6.85 -1.09
N ALA A 198 5.85 7.63 -1.56
CA ALA A 198 5.54 8.93 -2.11
C ALA A 198 5.59 8.84 -3.62
N THR A 199 4.57 9.35 -4.30
CA THR A 199 4.53 9.40 -5.75
C THR A 199 4.50 10.84 -6.23
N ILE A 200 5.34 11.14 -7.21
CA ILE A 200 5.41 12.46 -7.84
C ILE A 200 5.30 12.25 -9.35
N ARG A 201 4.26 12.85 -9.94
CA ARG A 201 4.00 12.82 -11.38
C ARG A 201 4.32 14.19 -11.98
N TYR A 202 5.11 14.20 -13.04
CA TYR A 202 5.57 15.41 -13.70
C TYR A 202 5.63 15.21 -15.21
N SER A 203 5.42 16.27 -15.98
CA SER A 203 5.68 16.29 -17.42
C SER A 203 6.82 17.26 -17.73
N VAL A 204 7.63 16.95 -18.73
CA VAL A 204 8.74 17.80 -19.19
C VAL A 204 8.61 18.06 -20.67
N ASP A 205 8.82 19.31 -21.09
CA ASP A 205 8.85 19.69 -22.51
C ASP A 205 9.94 18.89 -23.25
N ALA A 206 9.53 18.07 -24.22
CA ALA A 206 10.46 17.26 -24.99
C ALA A 206 11.15 18.11 -26.08
N ALA A 207 12.48 18.00 -26.15
CA ALA A 207 13.29 18.59 -27.21
C ALA A 207 13.70 17.54 -28.24
N GLN A 208 13.23 17.67 -29.50
CA GLN A 208 13.68 16.83 -30.62
C GLN A 208 14.88 17.42 -31.36
N ALA A 209 15.74 16.54 -31.87
CA ALA A 209 16.95 16.91 -32.57
C ALA A 209 16.63 17.00 -34.06
N TYR A 210 16.98 18.13 -34.66
CA TYR A 210 17.11 18.27 -36.10
C TYR A 210 18.56 18.61 -36.42
N GLY A 211 19.37 17.56 -36.65
CA GLY A 211 20.81 17.72 -36.88
C GLY A 211 21.55 18.16 -35.60
N GLU A 212 22.29 19.26 -35.65
CA GLU A 212 22.97 19.85 -34.48
C GLU A 212 22.08 20.78 -33.64
N ARG A 213 20.81 20.96 -34.02
CA ARG A 213 19.86 21.83 -33.31
C ARG A 213 18.87 21.00 -32.52
N ALA A 214 18.71 21.32 -31.23
CA ALA A 214 17.56 20.91 -30.45
C ALA A 214 16.41 21.92 -30.70
N VAL A 215 15.24 21.40 -31.04
CA VAL A 215 14.00 22.17 -31.19
C VAL A 215 13.01 21.57 -30.19
N THR A 216 12.55 22.38 -29.24
CA THR A 216 11.42 22.02 -28.39
C THR A 216 10.22 21.79 -29.29
N VAL A 217 9.64 20.59 -29.28
CA VAL A 217 8.48 20.28 -30.09
C VAL A 217 7.25 20.65 -29.28
N PRO A 218 6.42 21.60 -29.75
CA PRO A 218 5.15 21.87 -29.10
C PRO A 218 4.33 20.58 -29.04
N ASP A 219 3.75 20.27 -27.88
CA ASP A 219 2.92 19.09 -27.61
C ASP A 219 3.65 17.73 -27.55
N ALA A 220 4.99 17.72 -27.50
CA ALA A 220 5.75 16.52 -27.14
C ALA A 220 6.13 16.59 -25.67
N GLU A 221 5.45 15.84 -24.82
CA GLU A 221 5.72 15.75 -23.38
C GLU A 221 6.43 14.44 -23.05
N VAL A 222 7.38 14.49 -22.12
CA VAL A 222 7.92 13.31 -21.43
C VAL A 222 7.18 13.21 -20.11
N ASP A 223 6.41 12.14 -19.94
CA ASP A 223 5.75 11.84 -18.68
C ASP A 223 6.74 11.11 -17.77
N GLY A 224 7.05 11.79 -16.67
CA GLY A 224 7.89 11.30 -15.61
C GLY A 224 7.06 10.82 -14.43
N TRP A 225 7.45 9.67 -13.89
CA TRP A 225 6.87 9.14 -12.67
C TRP A 225 7.96 8.80 -11.68
N MET A 226 7.93 9.44 -10.52
CA MET A 226 8.85 9.16 -9.43
C MET A 226 8.08 8.51 -8.28
N VAL A 227 8.68 7.48 -7.72
CA VAL A 227 8.20 6.79 -6.53
C VAL A 227 9.34 6.72 -5.53
N VAL A 228 9.12 7.23 -4.32
CA VAL A 228 10.06 7.13 -3.21
C VAL A 228 9.56 6.08 -2.23
N LEU A 229 10.45 5.18 -1.85
CA LEU A 229 10.25 4.14 -0.84
C LEU A 229 11.15 4.45 0.36
N LEU A 230 10.69 4.20 1.59
CA LEU A 230 11.53 4.23 2.78
C LEU A 230 12.00 2.81 3.12
N SER A 231 13.27 2.65 3.49
CA SER A 231 13.81 1.35 3.92
C SER A 231 13.20 0.92 5.27
N PRO A 232 13.11 -0.39 5.54
CA PRO A 232 12.49 -0.91 6.78
C PRO A 232 13.13 -0.41 8.08
N ASP A 233 14.42 -0.05 8.03
CA ASP A 233 15.16 0.54 9.16
C ASP A 233 15.00 2.07 9.25
N ASN A 234 14.16 2.65 8.40
CA ASN A 234 13.96 4.09 8.21
C ASN A 234 15.23 4.86 7.87
N GLY A 235 16.31 4.19 7.42
CA GLY A 235 17.62 4.78 7.20
C GLY A 235 17.86 5.33 5.78
N THR A 236 17.09 4.89 4.79
CA THR A 236 17.35 5.14 3.37
C THR A 236 16.05 5.37 2.59
N PHE A 237 15.98 6.44 1.82
CA PHE A 237 14.99 6.62 0.76
C PHE A 237 15.49 5.97 -0.54
N LEU A 238 14.71 5.08 -1.12
CA LEU A 238 14.93 4.57 -2.47
C LEU A 238 14.01 5.30 -3.43
N THR A 239 14.59 6.14 -4.28
CA THR A 239 13.88 6.86 -5.34
C THR A 239 13.94 6.02 -6.62
N VAL A 240 12.77 5.63 -7.11
CA VAL A 240 12.54 4.95 -8.38
C VAL A 240 11.94 5.97 -9.34
N ALA A 241 12.70 6.38 -10.34
CA ALA A 241 12.23 7.33 -11.34
C ALA A 241 12.12 6.66 -12.70
N PHE A 242 10.93 6.75 -13.29
CA PHE A 242 10.58 6.29 -14.62
C PHE A 242 10.50 7.49 -15.55
N ASP A 243 11.19 7.39 -16.68
CA ASP A 243 11.13 8.37 -17.75
C ASP A 243 10.49 7.70 -18.96
N SER A 244 9.25 8.07 -19.30
CA SER A 244 8.53 7.49 -20.44
C SER A 244 8.25 8.52 -21.53
N TRP A 245 8.54 8.15 -22.77
CA TRP A 245 8.29 8.98 -23.94
C TRP A 245 6.94 8.63 -24.59
N GLY A 246 6.08 9.64 -24.80
CA GLY A 246 4.81 9.53 -25.52
C GLY A 246 3.60 9.20 -24.63
N ASP A 247 2.43 9.09 -25.25
CA ASP A 247 1.12 8.89 -24.60
C ASP A 247 1.17 7.71 -23.60
N SER A 248 0.88 8.00 -22.33
CA SER A 248 0.93 7.04 -21.22
C SER A 248 -0.15 5.97 -21.38
N SER A 249 0.09 5.00 -22.26
CA SER A 249 -0.83 3.87 -22.42
C SER A 249 -0.98 3.15 -21.08
N GLU A 250 -2.19 2.66 -20.75
CA GLU A 250 -2.47 1.89 -19.52
C GLU A 250 -1.43 0.76 -19.28
N TRP A 251 -0.84 0.22 -20.34
CA TRP A 251 0.23 -0.78 -20.28
C TRP A 251 1.52 -0.30 -19.60
N TRP A 252 1.98 0.93 -19.89
CA TRP A 252 3.20 1.48 -19.30
C TRP A 252 3.02 1.74 -17.81
N GLU A 253 1.85 2.23 -17.41
CA GLU A 253 1.52 2.43 -16.00
C GLU A 253 1.54 1.11 -15.23
N LEU A 254 0.92 0.06 -15.78
CA LEU A 254 0.94 -1.27 -15.19
C LEU A 254 2.36 -1.84 -15.08
N LEU A 255 3.19 -1.64 -16.11
CA LEU A 255 4.58 -2.09 -16.08
C LEU A 255 5.40 -1.35 -15.02
N HIS A 256 5.27 -0.02 -14.94
CA HIS A 256 5.99 0.75 -13.93
C HIS A 256 5.55 0.36 -12.51
N LEU A 257 4.24 0.19 -12.28
CA LEU A 257 3.70 -0.30 -11.01
C LEU A 257 4.35 -1.64 -10.62
N GLU A 258 4.53 -2.52 -11.59
CA GLU A 258 5.12 -3.83 -11.36
C GLU A 258 6.63 -3.75 -11.07
N PHE A 259 7.36 -2.80 -11.66
CA PHE A 259 8.73 -2.50 -11.23
C PHE A 259 8.78 -2.03 -9.77
N VAL A 260 7.93 -1.05 -9.41
CA VAL A 260 7.86 -0.54 -8.04
C VAL A 260 7.57 -1.66 -7.05
N ARG A 261 6.68 -2.60 -7.37
CA ARG A 261 6.34 -3.76 -6.52
C ARG A 261 7.46 -4.79 -6.39
N ARG A 262 8.37 -4.85 -7.35
CA ARG A 262 9.39 -5.90 -7.42
C ARG A 262 10.79 -5.45 -7.08
N ILE A 263 11.07 -4.16 -6.94
CA ILE A 263 12.33 -3.68 -6.37
C ILE A 263 12.32 -3.91 -4.86
N GLN A 264 13.11 -4.85 -4.34
CA GLN A 264 13.04 -5.32 -2.96
C GLN A 264 14.27 -4.93 -2.16
N TRP A 265 14.09 -4.74 -0.85
CA TRP A 265 15.19 -4.79 0.10
C TRP A 265 15.59 -6.26 0.30
N ALA A 266 16.88 -6.60 0.16
CA ALA A 266 17.36 -7.97 0.25
C ALA A 266 17.14 -8.57 1.66
N ALA A 267 17.20 -7.72 2.69
CA ALA A 267 16.96 -8.11 4.08
C ALA A 267 15.45 -8.20 4.43
N ASP A 268 14.60 -7.52 3.67
CA ASP A 268 13.15 -7.48 3.89
C ASP A 268 12.43 -7.49 2.52
N PRO A 269 12.27 -8.67 1.91
CA PRO A 269 11.65 -8.77 0.61
C PRO A 269 10.18 -8.36 0.74
N ALA A 270 9.83 -7.21 0.18
CA ALA A 270 8.50 -6.59 0.13
C ALA A 270 7.40 -7.39 -0.59
N TYR A 271 7.59 -8.69 -0.72
CA TYR A 271 6.59 -9.64 -1.14
C TYR A 271 6.20 -10.63 -0.04
N GLN A 272 6.90 -10.66 1.10
CA GLN A 272 6.43 -11.40 2.26
C GLN A 272 5.59 -10.47 3.15
N PRO A 273 4.40 -10.92 3.58
CA PRO A 273 3.66 -10.21 4.60
C PRO A 273 4.48 -10.17 5.89
N ARG A 274 4.37 -9.07 6.63
CA ARG A 274 5.10 -8.89 7.89
C ARG A 274 4.75 -10.05 8.83
N SER A 275 5.74 -10.71 9.41
CA SER A 275 5.48 -11.81 10.34
C SER A 275 4.75 -11.37 11.61
N GLY A 276 4.85 -10.07 11.98
CA GLY A 276 4.34 -9.55 13.23
C GLY A 276 5.08 -10.12 14.45
N PRO A 277 4.73 -9.68 15.66
CA PRO A 277 5.32 -10.21 16.88
C PRO A 277 5.02 -11.69 17.05
N THR A 278 5.94 -12.44 17.64
CA THR A 278 5.81 -13.89 17.83
C THR A 278 6.16 -14.33 19.24
N VAL A 279 5.67 -15.51 19.60
CA VAL A 279 6.01 -16.19 20.85
C VAL A 279 6.44 -17.63 20.57
N THR A 280 7.53 -18.07 21.17
CA THR A 280 8.02 -19.46 21.09
C THR A 280 7.71 -20.21 22.38
N LEU A 281 7.13 -21.40 22.29
CA LEU A 281 6.75 -22.18 23.47
C LEU A 281 7.95 -22.83 24.15
N ASN A 282 8.04 -22.67 25.47
CA ASN A 282 9.06 -23.34 26.27
C ASN A 282 8.61 -24.75 26.73
N PHE A 283 7.31 -25.04 26.66
CA PHE A 283 6.70 -26.30 27.10
C PHE A 283 5.46 -26.64 26.25
N ASN A 284 5.03 -27.91 26.26
CA ASN A 284 3.73 -28.29 25.72
C ASN A 284 2.62 -27.65 26.56
N MET A 285 1.68 -26.96 25.92
CA MET A 285 0.58 -26.29 26.61
C MET A 285 -0.73 -26.34 25.83
N ASN A 286 -1.82 -26.02 26.52
CA ASN A 286 -3.14 -25.92 25.92
C ASN A 286 -3.33 -24.51 25.34
N VAL A 287 -3.86 -24.44 24.13
CA VAL A 287 -4.37 -23.20 23.54
C VAL A 287 -5.83 -23.04 23.96
N ARG A 288 -6.20 -21.86 24.45
CA ARG A 288 -7.53 -21.60 25.02
C ARG A 288 -8.34 -20.59 24.22
N ALA A 289 -9.67 -20.67 24.34
CA ALA A 289 -10.59 -19.73 23.71
C ALA A 289 -10.59 -18.33 24.35
N GLY A 290 -10.00 -18.17 25.54
CA GLY A 290 -9.94 -16.89 26.25
C GLY A 290 -8.80 -16.84 27.28
N PRO A 291 -8.50 -15.65 27.82
CA PRO A 291 -7.35 -15.38 28.68
C PRO A 291 -7.57 -15.83 30.15
N SER A 292 -7.98 -17.09 30.33
CA SER A 292 -8.08 -17.74 31.65
C SER A 292 -8.11 -19.25 31.51
N THR A 293 -7.72 -19.97 32.57
CA THR A 293 -7.79 -21.43 32.64
C THR A 293 -9.21 -22.01 32.62
N ASP A 294 -10.22 -21.16 32.83
CA ASP A 294 -11.63 -21.56 32.81
C ASP A 294 -12.23 -21.57 31.41
N HIS A 295 -11.57 -20.93 30.44
CA HIS A 295 -12.01 -20.98 29.04
C HIS A 295 -11.73 -22.36 28.41
N PRO A 296 -12.60 -22.81 27.49
CA PRO A 296 -12.41 -24.05 26.74
C PRO A 296 -11.04 -24.16 26.08
N ILE A 297 -10.52 -25.38 26.00
CA ILE A 297 -9.32 -25.71 25.25
C ILE A 297 -9.71 -25.84 23.78
N VAL A 298 -9.10 -25.02 22.92
CA VAL A 298 -9.31 -25.04 21.46
C VAL A 298 -8.20 -25.80 20.73
N GLY A 299 -7.10 -26.09 21.41
CA GLY A 299 -5.99 -26.83 20.83
C GLY A 299 -4.88 -27.15 21.81
N LYS A 300 -3.85 -27.80 21.29
CA LYS A 300 -2.59 -28.06 22.00
C LYS A 300 -1.45 -27.61 21.12
N ALA A 301 -0.44 -27.06 21.76
CA ALA A 301 0.76 -26.57 21.11
C ALA A 301 1.99 -27.18 21.79
N SER A 302 2.98 -27.56 20.98
CA SER A 302 4.17 -28.27 21.42
C SER A 302 5.31 -27.31 21.75
N VAL A 303 6.24 -27.78 22.57
CA VAL A 303 7.50 -27.06 22.83
C VAL A 303 8.21 -26.70 21.52
N ASN A 304 8.80 -25.51 21.47
CA ASN A 304 9.46 -24.88 20.33
C ASN A 304 8.55 -24.50 19.15
N GLU A 305 7.24 -24.76 19.20
CA GLU A 305 6.33 -24.15 18.25
C GLU A 305 6.31 -22.62 18.44
N GLN A 306 6.13 -21.90 17.35
CA GLN A 306 6.07 -20.45 17.31
C GLN A 306 4.70 -20.02 16.80
N PHE A 307 4.13 -19.00 17.43
CA PHE A 307 2.84 -18.44 17.04
C PHE A 307 2.94 -16.92 16.89
N ALA A 308 2.23 -16.38 15.91
CA ALA A 308 2.09 -14.93 15.76
C ALA A 308 1.15 -14.38 16.83
N VAL A 309 1.55 -13.29 17.46
CA VAL A 309 0.82 -12.58 18.50
C VAL A 309 -0.04 -11.51 17.86
N THR A 310 -1.32 -11.47 18.22
CA THR A 310 -2.28 -10.47 17.75
C THR A 310 -2.67 -9.46 18.84
N GLY A 311 -2.25 -9.70 20.08
CA GLY A 311 -2.46 -8.81 21.22
C GLY A 311 -2.20 -9.51 22.55
N TYR A 312 -2.53 -8.85 23.65
CA TYR A 312 -2.53 -9.44 24.99
C TYR A 312 -3.63 -8.85 25.86
N ASN A 313 -4.01 -9.58 26.92
CA ASN A 313 -5.08 -9.14 27.81
C ASN A 313 -4.64 -7.97 28.70
N ALA A 314 -5.60 -7.29 29.34
CA ALA A 314 -5.31 -6.16 30.24
C ALA A 314 -4.29 -6.45 31.34
N ALA A 315 -4.32 -7.65 31.92
CA ALA A 315 -3.38 -8.05 32.97
C ALA A 315 -1.98 -8.41 32.44
N GLY A 316 -1.82 -8.55 31.12
CA GLY A 316 -0.54 -8.82 30.46
C GLY A 316 0.03 -10.22 30.70
N ASP A 317 -0.76 -11.14 31.24
CA ASP A 317 -0.38 -12.52 31.57
C ASP A 317 -0.83 -13.54 30.50
N TRP A 318 -1.64 -13.13 29.51
CA TRP A 318 -2.05 -13.95 28.38
C TRP A 318 -1.77 -13.26 27.05
N TRP A 319 -1.11 -13.98 26.15
CA TRP A 319 -0.96 -13.62 24.75
C TRP A 319 -2.16 -14.13 23.95
N GLN A 320 -2.72 -13.26 23.12
CA GLN A 320 -3.60 -13.65 22.04
C GLN A 320 -2.75 -13.99 20.81
N ILE A 321 -3.05 -15.10 20.16
CA ILE A 321 -2.30 -15.62 19.01
C ILE A 321 -3.22 -15.98 17.86
N GLU A 322 -2.67 -16.00 16.66
CA GLU A 322 -3.24 -16.77 15.54
C GLU A 322 -2.92 -18.26 15.75
N TYR A 323 -3.95 -19.10 15.65
CA TYR A 323 -3.86 -20.53 15.83
C TYR A 323 -4.76 -21.25 14.81
N ASN A 324 -4.18 -21.76 13.73
CA ASN A 324 -4.87 -22.54 12.70
C ASN A 324 -6.09 -21.82 12.08
N GLY A 325 -5.96 -20.52 11.81
CA GLY A 325 -7.00 -19.70 11.19
C GLY A 325 -8.04 -19.14 12.17
N GLN A 326 -7.81 -19.26 13.47
CA GLN A 326 -8.66 -18.67 14.52
C GLN A 326 -7.80 -18.03 15.61
N LEU A 327 -8.40 -17.17 16.42
CA LEU A 327 -7.77 -16.57 17.58
C LEU A 327 -7.72 -17.56 18.75
N GLY A 328 -6.57 -17.66 19.40
CA GLY A 328 -6.34 -18.47 20.60
C GLY A 328 -5.55 -17.73 21.66
N TRP A 329 -5.45 -18.31 22.85
CA TRP A 329 -4.76 -17.71 23.99
C TRP A 329 -3.73 -18.64 24.61
N LEU A 330 -2.55 -18.09 24.91
CA LEU A 330 -1.42 -18.75 25.57
C LEU A 330 -0.97 -17.96 26.80
N HIS A 331 -0.62 -18.66 27.88
CA HIS A 331 -0.17 -18.02 29.10
C HIS A 331 1.30 -17.56 28.99
N ARG A 332 1.56 -16.27 29.25
CA ARG A 332 2.84 -15.58 29.01
C ARG A 332 4.03 -16.21 29.73
N ALA A 333 3.84 -16.75 30.92
CA ALA A 333 4.94 -17.32 31.73
C ALA A 333 5.64 -18.53 31.09
N TYR A 334 5.07 -19.13 30.05
CA TYR A 334 5.58 -20.36 29.43
C TYR A 334 6.07 -20.15 27.99
N VAL A 335 6.18 -18.91 27.54
CA VAL A 335 6.66 -18.58 26.20
C VAL A 335 7.86 -17.64 26.27
N THR A 336 8.65 -17.65 25.20
CA THR A 336 9.72 -16.71 24.95
C THR A 336 9.25 -15.73 23.85
N PRO A 337 9.03 -14.45 24.18
CA PRO A 337 8.59 -13.45 23.20
C PRO A 337 9.73 -13.01 22.27
N SER A 338 9.40 -12.64 21.03
CA SER A 338 10.32 -11.91 20.14
C SER A 338 10.48 -10.45 20.55
N ALA A 339 11.49 -9.78 20.01
CA ALA A 339 11.88 -8.41 20.40
C ALA A 339 10.81 -7.34 20.10
N ASP A 340 9.92 -7.61 19.16
CA ASP A 340 8.85 -6.74 18.68
C ASP A 340 7.50 -6.95 19.38
N THR A 341 7.41 -7.85 20.37
CA THR A 341 6.16 -8.12 21.12
C THR A 341 5.62 -6.93 21.92
N ASP A 342 6.46 -5.93 22.20
CA ASP A 342 6.03 -4.68 22.84
C ASP A 342 5.16 -3.82 21.90
N THR A 343 5.13 -4.12 20.59
CA THR A 343 4.24 -3.46 19.62
C THR A 343 2.85 -4.08 19.54
N ALA A 344 2.63 -5.26 20.14
CA ALA A 344 1.32 -5.90 20.14
C ALA A 344 0.30 -5.06 20.95
N PRO A 345 -0.96 -4.95 20.50
CA PRO A 345 -1.94 -4.13 21.22
C PRO A 345 -2.35 -4.79 22.55
N GLN A 346 -2.51 -3.96 23.58
CA GLN A 346 -3.02 -4.36 24.89
C GLN A 346 -4.54 -4.17 24.93
N ALA A 347 -5.26 -5.20 25.37
CA ALA A 347 -6.70 -5.10 25.59
C ALA A 347 -7.03 -4.29 26.85
N ASP A 348 -8.18 -3.61 26.84
CA ASP A 348 -8.74 -2.98 28.03
C ASP A 348 -9.29 -4.01 29.04
N GLU A 349 -9.77 -3.55 30.21
CA GLU A 349 -10.33 -4.42 31.25
C GLU A 349 -11.54 -5.25 30.77
N THR A 350 -12.21 -4.82 29.70
CA THR A 350 -13.32 -5.53 29.06
C THR A 350 -12.86 -6.50 27.96
N GLY A 351 -11.55 -6.57 27.70
CA GLY A 351 -10.94 -7.42 26.69
C GLY A 351 -10.94 -6.83 25.28
N TRP A 352 -11.37 -5.57 25.11
CA TRP A 352 -11.40 -4.91 23.82
C TRP A 352 -10.02 -4.39 23.43
N LEU A 353 -9.66 -4.58 22.17
CA LEU A 353 -8.46 -4.00 21.59
C LEU A 353 -8.84 -2.70 20.87
N THR A 354 -7.89 -1.78 20.76
CA THR A 354 -8.10 -0.49 20.07
C THR A 354 -6.99 -0.28 19.06
N ASP A 355 -7.40 0.04 17.84
CA ASP A 355 -6.52 0.47 16.76
C ASP A 355 -6.70 1.97 16.57
N SER A 356 -5.61 2.72 16.39
CA SER A 356 -5.62 4.18 16.27
C SER A 356 -4.94 4.59 14.98
N ASP A 357 -5.68 5.28 14.14
CA ASP A 357 -5.23 5.87 12.90
C ASP A 357 -5.03 7.38 13.13
N SER A 358 -3.81 7.76 13.53
CA SER A 358 -3.47 9.16 13.76
C SER A 358 -3.43 9.99 12.48
N GLU A 359 -3.14 9.36 11.33
CA GLU A 359 -3.14 10.06 10.04
C GLU A 359 -4.56 10.54 9.70
N ARG A 360 -5.55 9.66 9.87
CA ARG A 360 -6.96 9.93 9.58
C ARG A 360 -7.73 10.48 10.78
N GLY A 361 -7.10 10.55 11.95
CA GLY A 361 -7.62 11.22 13.13
C GLY A 361 -8.74 10.45 13.84
N PHE A 362 -8.72 9.12 13.85
CA PHE A 362 -9.72 8.31 14.56
C PHE A 362 -9.10 7.09 15.25
N SER A 363 -9.81 6.56 16.24
CA SER A 363 -9.54 5.23 16.78
C SER A 363 -10.79 4.36 16.77
N LEU A 364 -10.59 3.06 16.63
CA LEU A 364 -11.63 2.06 16.57
C LEU A 364 -11.30 0.94 17.56
N SER A 365 -12.20 0.72 18.53
CA SER A 365 -12.12 -0.46 19.38
C SER A 365 -12.90 -1.63 18.79
N TYR A 366 -12.34 -2.83 18.92
CA TYR A 366 -12.96 -4.07 18.47
C TYR A 366 -12.95 -5.14 19.59
N PRO A 367 -13.98 -5.99 19.66
CA PRO A 367 -14.19 -6.88 20.79
C PRO A 367 -13.30 -8.12 20.76
N PRO A 368 -13.22 -8.85 21.90
CA PRO A 368 -12.62 -10.18 21.92
C PRO A 368 -13.20 -11.09 20.83
N GLY A 369 -12.33 -11.86 20.17
CA GLY A 369 -12.74 -12.74 19.08
C GLY A 369 -12.90 -12.03 17.74
N TRP A 370 -12.65 -10.72 17.66
CA TRP A 370 -12.47 -10.01 16.40
C TRP A 370 -11.01 -9.64 16.21
N ARG A 371 -10.59 -9.58 14.94
CA ARG A 371 -9.29 -9.01 14.55
C ARG A 371 -9.55 -7.90 13.54
N TYR A 372 -9.16 -6.69 13.90
CA TYR A 372 -9.13 -5.54 12.99
C TYR A 372 -7.70 -5.20 12.60
N PHE A 373 -7.46 -4.88 11.34
CA PHE A 373 -6.14 -4.48 10.83
C PHE A 373 -6.29 -3.58 9.58
N ASP A 374 -5.23 -2.84 9.27
CA ASP A 374 -5.12 -2.09 8.01
C ASP A 374 -4.84 -3.04 6.84
N PRO A 375 -5.75 -3.16 5.84
CA PRO A 375 -5.54 -4.02 4.68
C PRO A 375 -4.39 -3.55 3.77
N ALA A 376 -3.90 -2.31 3.91
CA ALA A 376 -2.67 -1.92 3.25
C ALA A 376 -1.46 -2.66 3.86
N GLN A 377 -1.44 -2.87 5.18
CA GLN A 377 -0.29 -3.44 5.91
C GLN A 377 -0.63 -4.72 6.69
N PRO A 378 -1.16 -5.78 6.05
CA PRO A 378 -1.55 -6.99 6.77
C PRO A 378 -0.33 -7.79 7.25
N THR A 379 -0.42 -8.34 8.45
CA THR A 379 0.56 -9.32 8.94
C THR A 379 0.25 -10.72 8.41
N GLN A 380 1.19 -11.67 8.55
CA GLN A 380 0.96 -13.08 8.26
C GLN A 380 -0.21 -13.65 9.07
N ALA A 381 -0.38 -13.22 10.32
CA ALA A 381 -1.52 -13.59 11.17
C ALA A 381 -2.84 -13.08 10.57
N ASP A 382 -2.86 -11.82 10.11
CA ASP A 382 -4.06 -11.20 9.53
C ASP A 382 -4.50 -11.93 8.27
N LEU A 383 -3.55 -12.29 7.40
CA LEU A 383 -3.83 -13.07 6.20
C LEU A 383 -4.27 -14.49 6.51
N ALA A 384 -3.69 -15.14 7.52
CA ALA A 384 -4.10 -16.48 7.93
C ALA A 384 -5.54 -16.48 8.46
N LEU A 385 -5.91 -15.50 9.28
CA LEU A 385 -7.28 -15.29 9.75
C LEU A 385 -8.23 -14.95 8.61
N PHE A 386 -7.82 -14.07 7.69
CA PHE A 386 -8.59 -13.72 6.50
C PHE A 386 -8.82 -14.91 5.58
N ALA A 387 -7.78 -15.70 5.32
CA ALA A 387 -7.86 -16.93 4.54
C ALA A 387 -8.85 -17.91 5.17
N ALA A 388 -8.77 -18.09 6.49
CA ALA A 388 -9.65 -19.00 7.22
C ALA A 388 -11.11 -18.56 7.16
N ALA A 389 -11.38 -17.25 7.28
CA ALA A 389 -12.70 -16.65 7.12
C ALA A 389 -13.20 -16.71 5.67
N SER A 390 -12.31 -16.67 4.68
CA SER A 390 -12.69 -16.60 3.26
C SER A 390 -12.83 -17.95 2.57
N ARG A 391 -12.80 -19.08 3.29
CA ARG A 391 -12.89 -20.43 2.71
C ARG A 391 -14.29 -20.75 2.16
N THR A 392 -14.61 -20.23 0.98
CA THR A 392 -15.72 -20.69 0.15
C THR A 392 -15.23 -21.75 -0.83
N GLY A 393 -15.50 -23.03 -0.54
CA GLY A 393 -15.42 -24.12 -1.52
C GLY A 393 -14.03 -24.55 -2.01
N GLY A 394 -13.36 -25.43 -1.25
CA GLY A 394 -12.50 -26.52 -1.76
C GLY A 394 -11.21 -26.20 -2.56
N GLY A 395 -10.89 -24.95 -2.85
CA GLY A 395 -9.64 -24.53 -3.49
C GLY A 395 -8.63 -23.99 -2.48
N GLU A 396 -7.36 -24.39 -2.61
CA GLU A 396 -6.24 -23.80 -1.88
C GLU A 396 -5.92 -22.44 -2.54
N VAL A 397 -6.34 -21.34 -1.90
CA VAL A 397 -5.92 -20.00 -2.33
C VAL A 397 -4.54 -19.75 -1.72
N ASP A 398 -3.52 -19.53 -2.55
CA ASP A 398 -2.18 -19.20 -2.07
C ASP A 398 -2.22 -17.87 -1.28
N ALA A 399 -1.46 -17.80 -0.19
CA ALA A 399 -1.32 -16.62 0.66
C ALA A 399 -0.96 -15.38 -0.16
N GLN A 400 -0.20 -15.57 -1.23
CA GLN A 400 0.16 -14.57 -2.23
C GLN A 400 -1.01 -13.99 -3.04
N GLY A 401 -2.03 -14.80 -3.33
CA GLY A 401 -3.24 -14.33 -4.02
C GLY A 401 -4.15 -13.54 -3.08
N LEU A 402 -4.33 -14.04 -1.85
CA LEU A 402 -5.13 -13.34 -0.83
C LEU A 402 -4.52 -12.00 -0.43
N ALA A 403 -3.19 -11.96 -0.30
CA ALA A 403 -2.40 -10.75 -0.14
C ALA A 403 -2.75 -9.65 -1.15
N GLN A 404 -2.71 -10.02 -2.43
CA GLN A 404 -2.93 -9.09 -3.53
C GLN A 404 -4.37 -8.59 -3.52
N THR A 405 -5.33 -9.45 -3.18
CA THR A 405 -6.73 -9.06 -3.00
C THR A 405 -6.88 -8.05 -1.86
N VAL A 406 -6.31 -8.33 -0.68
CA VAL A 406 -6.36 -7.44 0.50
C VAL A 406 -5.67 -6.10 0.20
N SER A 407 -4.50 -6.13 -0.42
CA SER A 407 -3.79 -4.93 -0.87
C SER A 407 -4.57 -4.13 -1.90
N ALA A 408 -5.22 -4.78 -2.87
CA ALA A 408 -6.03 -4.12 -3.89
C ALA A 408 -7.25 -3.38 -3.30
N MET A 409 -7.77 -3.80 -2.15
CA MET A 409 -8.83 -3.07 -1.42
C MET A 409 -8.37 -1.67 -0.98
N SER A 410 -7.06 -1.48 -0.73
CA SER A 410 -6.47 -0.21 -0.30
C SER A 410 -6.02 0.69 -1.47
N TYR A 411 -5.81 0.12 -2.66
CA TYR A 411 -5.15 0.81 -3.77
C TYR A 411 -6.04 1.80 -4.54
N ARG A 412 -7.36 1.56 -4.61
CA ARG A 412 -8.28 2.49 -5.26
C ARG A 412 -8.60 3.63 -4.29
N ARG A 413 -7.73 4.65 -4.26
CA ARG A 413 -7.80 5.81 -3.35
C ARG A 413 -9.10 6.61 -3.42
N ASP A 414 -9.93 6.40 -4.44
CA ASP A 414 -11.27 6.99 -4.51
C ASP A 414 -12.31 6.21 -3.66
N ASP A 415 -12.02 4.97 -3.24
CA ASP A 415 -12.89 4.05 -2.46
C ASP A 415 -12.16 3.35 -1.29
N ALA A 416 -11.16 4.00 -0.68
CA ALA A 416 -10.17 3.32 0.16
C ALA A 416 -10.79 2.61 1.37
N VAL A 417 -10.78 1.27 1.34
CA VAL A 417 -10.90 0.46 2.56
C VAL A 417 -9.62 0.71 3.36
N ILE A 418 -9.77 1.36 4.51
CA ILE A 418 -8.67 1.69 5.43
C ILE A 418 -8.63 0.76 6.64
N GLY A 419 -9.59 -0.16 6.74
CA GLY A 419 -9.66 -1.10 7.84
C GLY A 419 -10.50 -2.32 7.50
N LEU A 420 -10.02 -3.48 7.92
CA LEU A 420 -10.68 -4.76 7.76
C LEU A 420 -10.75 -5.46 9.12
N GLY A 421 -11.96 -5.72 9.58
CA GLY A 421 -12.30 -6.49 10.76
C GLY A 421 -12.87 -7.85 10.40
N LEU A 422 -12.39 -8.87 11.08
CA LEU A 422 -12.78 -10.26 10.89
C LEU A 422 -13.23 -10.85 12.21
N GLN A 423 -14.42 -11.43 12.24
CA GLN A 423 -14.79 -12.29 13.35
C GLN A 423 -14.06 -13.61 13.24
N SER A 424 -13.24 -13.92 14.25
CA SER A 424 -12.65 -15.24 14.39
C SER A 424 -13.73 -16.27 14.72
N GLY A 425 -13.76 -17.36 13.95
CA GLY A 425 -14.64 -18.49 14.16
C GLY A 425 -13.92 -19.82 13.96
N PRO A 426 -14.51 -20.94 14.37
CA PRO A 426 -13.94 -22.24 14.06
C PRO A 426 -13.83 -22.43 12.53
N PRO A 427 -12.84 -23.20 12.04
CA PRO A 427 -12.64 -23.47 10.62
C PRO A 427 -13.87 -23.94 9.83
N GLU A 428 -14.83 -24.55 10.53
CA GLU A 428 -16.08 -25.10 10.01
C GLU A 428 -17.27 -24.12 10.02
N SER A 429 -17.08 -22.86 10.43
CA SER A 429 -18.13 -21.84 10.32
C SER A 429 -18.41 -21.51 8.86
N GLU A 430 -19.65 -21.73 8.40
CA GLU A 430 -20.09 -21.34 7.04
C GLU A 430 -20.34 -19.83 6.92
N ALA A 431 -20.50 -19.14 8.05
CA ALA A 431 -20.71 -17.70 8.12
C ALA A 431 -19.42 -17.00 8.55
N SER A 432 -18.95 -16.09 7.70
CA SER A 432 -17.85 -15.17 8.00
C SER A 432 -18.39 -13.77 8.07
N ASN A 433 -18.23 -13.15 9.24
CA ASN A 433 -18.68 -11.80 9.51
C ASN A 433 -17.52 -10.84 9.37
N PHE A 434 -17.78 -9.75 8.64
CA PHE A 434 -16.78 -8.76 8.27
C PHE A 434 -17.18 -7.39 8.78
N MET A 435 -16.18 -6.58 9.09
CA MET A 435 -16.27 -5.15 9.29
C MET A 435 -15.31 -4.47 8.32
N LEU A 436 -15.78 -3.47 7.60
CA LEU A 436 -14.97 -2.67 6.68
C LEU A 436 -15.06 -1.22 7.12
N VAL A 437 -13.92 -0.54 7.09
CA VAL A 437 -13.83 0.88 7.42
C VAL A 437 -13.33 1.62 6.20
N PHE A 438 -14.02 2.69 5.84
CA PHE A 438 -13.71 3.54 4.70
C PHE A 438 -13.56 4.98 5.14
N SER A 439 -12.71 5.73 4.46
CA SER A 439 -12.52 7.16 4.69
C SER A 439 -12.55 7.93 3.38
N PHE A 440 -13.36 8.97 3.32
CA PHE A 440 -13.57 9.81 2.15
C PHE A 440 -13.40 11.28 2.50
N PRO A 441 -12.90 12.13 1.60
CA PRO A 441 -13.05 13.57 1.76
C PRO A 441 -14.54 13.93 1.71
N SER A 442 -15.02 14.70 2.69
CA SER A 442 -16.43 15.15 2.72
C SER A 442 -16.75 16.08 1.56
N ASN A 443 -15.74 16.85 1.11
CA ASN A 443 -15.89 17.94 0.15
C ASN A 443 -17.01 18.93 0.50
N GLY A 444 -17.24 19.14 1.81
CA GLY A 444 -18.27 20.03 2.33
C GLY A 444 -19.69 19.44 2.37
N MET A 445 -19.85 18.15 2.10
CA MET A 445 -21.13 17.45 2.18
C MET A 445 -21.53 17.23 3.64
N SER A 446 -22.79 17.56 3.96
CA SER A 446 -23.39 17.25 5.27
C SER A 446 -23.87 15.79 5.34
N LEU A 447 -24.05 15.26 6.55
CA LEU A 447 -24.65 13.93 6.74
C LEU A 447 -26.09 13.88 6.25
N GLU A 448 -26.85 14.97 6.34
CA GLU A 448 -28.24 15.01 5.85
C GLU A 448 -28.27 14.92 4.33
N SER A 449 -27.42 15.71 3.65
CA SER A 449 -27.29 15.65 2.18
C SER A 449 -26.84 14.26 1.73
N TYR A 450 -25.89 13.65 2.45
CA TYR A 450 -25.45 12.29 2.15
C TYR A 450 -26.58 11.26 2.32
N ALA A 451 -27.39 11.36 3.38
CA ALA A 451 -28.51 10.46 3.61
C ALA A 451 -29.58 10.55 2.50
N GLU A 452 -29.90 11.77 2.05
CA GLU A 452 -30.82 11.99 0.93
C GLU A 452 -30.30 11.33 -0.35
N GLU A 453 -29.02 11.57 -0.67
CA GLU A 453 -28.38 11.01 -1.86
C GLU A 453 -28.28 9.48 -1.80
N ALA A 454 -27.90 8.92 -0.65
CA ALA A 454 -27.86 7.48 -0.44
C ALA A 454 -29.25 6.83 -0.58
N ALA A 455 -30.30 7.48 -0.06
CA ALA A 455 -31.67 6.99 -0.20
C ALA A 455 -32.11 6.93 -1.68
N GLU A 456 -31.69 7.89 -2.52
CA GLU A 456 -31.98 7.88 -3.96
C GLU A 456 -31.26 6.75 -4.71
N HIS A 457 -30.12 6.28 -4.20
CA HIS A 457 -29.28 5.26 -4.85
C HIS A 457 -29.48 3.83 -4.30
N THR A 458 -30.35 3.63 -3.30
CA THR A 458 -30.67 2.31 -2.73
C THR A 458 -31.82 1.57 -3.43
N TYR A 459 -32.37 2.11 -4.52
CA TYR A 459 -33.58 1.60 -5.19
C TYR A 459 -33.52 0.14 -5.66
N SER A 460 -32.31 -0.41 -5.86
CA SER A 460 -32.08 -1.81 -6.26
C SER A 460 -31.79 -2.76 -5.09
N LEU A 461 -31.65 -2.23 -3.87
CA LEU A 461 -31.39 -3.00 -2.64
C LEU A 461 -32.72 -3.13 -1.88
N THR A 462 -33.17 -4.36 -1.62
CA THR A 462 -34.48 -4.58 -0.96
C THR A 462 -34.40 -5.69 0.08
N PRO A 463 -34.78 -5.42 1.35
CA PRO A 463 -35.09 -4.10 1.91
C PRO A 463 -33.82 -3.24 2.03
N ALA A 464 -33.94 -1.93 1.81
CA ALA A 464 -32.92 -0.95 2.20
C ALA A 464 -33.56 0.13 3.06
N THR A 465 -32.92 0.45 4.18
CA THR A 465 -33.33 1.53 5.10
C THR A 465 -32.17 2.50 5.22
N VAL A 466 -32.45 3.79 5.02
CA VAL A 466 -31.49 4.89 5.20
C VAL A 466 -32.10 5.85 6.21
N GLU A 467 -31.42 6.05 7.32
CA GLU A 467 -31.90 6.87 8.43
C GLU A 467 -30.78 7.75 8.97
N LEU A 468 -31.06 9.04 9.16
CA LEU A 468 -30.23 9.89 9.99
C LEU A 468 -30.54 9.57 11.46
N ALA A 469 -29.61 8.86 12.11
CA ALA A 469 -29.79 8.31 13.44
C ALA A 469 -29.07 9.15 14.49
N GLN A 470 -29.77 9.42 15.59
CA GLN A 470 -29.20 9.98 16.82
C GLN A 470 -29.11 8.87 17.89
N GLY A 471 -28.03 8.86 18.67
CA GLY A 471 -27.82 7.89 19.75
C GLY A 471 -27.08 6.60 19.35
N LEU A 472 -26.65 6.48 18.08
CA LEU A 472 -25.66 5.47 17.68
C LEU A 472 -24.25 5.81 18.16
N ARG A 473 -24.00 7.10 18.43
CA ARG A 473 -22.73 7.66 18.84
C ARG A 473 -22.83 8.25 20.25
N PRO A 474 -21.70 8.36 20.97
CA PRO A 474 -21.63 9.14 22.20
C PRO A 474 -22.13 10.58 21.99
N ALA A 475 -22.59 11.22 23.07
CA ALA A 475 -23.05 12.62 23.05
C ALA A 475 -24.18 12.95 22.03
N ASN A 476 -24.90 11.94 21.51
CA ASN A 476 -25.89 12.09 20.43
C ASN A 476 -25.32 12.70 19.14
N GLU A 477 -24.05 12.42 18.80
CA GLU A 477 -23.55 12.74 17.47
C GLU A 477 -24.44 12.07 16.39
N GLU A 478 -24.69 12.82 15.32
CA GLU A 478 -25.48 12.33 14.20
C GLU A 478 -24.66 11.35 13.36
N ALA A 479 -25.34 10.32 12.86
CA ALA A 479 -24.76 9.33 11.98
C ALA A 479 -25.79 8.89 10.94
N VAL A 480 -25.38 8.63 9.70
CA VAL A 480 -26.28 8.00 8.73
C VAL A 480 -26.17 6.49 8.89
N SER A 481 -27.29 5.83 9.16
CA SER A 481 -27.41 4.39 9.25
C SER A 481 -28.06 3.86 7.99
N ILE A 482 -27.35 2.99 7.27
CA ILE A 482 -27.86 2.31 6.07
C ILE A 482 -27.90 0.81 6.38
N ARG A 483 -29.05 0.16 6.20
CA ARG A 483 -29.18 -1.30 6.36
C ARG A 483 -29.85 -1.92 5.15
N TYR A 484 -29.31 -3.04 4.68
CA TYR A 484 -29.92 -3.83 3.61
C TYR A 484 -29.54 -5.30 3.66
N LEU A 485 -30.29 -6.14 2.94
CA LEU A 485 -29.99 -7.57 2.80
C LEU A 485 -29.21 -7.82 1.50
N GLU A 486 -28.08 -8.50 1.60
CA GLU A 486 -27.32 -9.05 0.48
C GLU A 486 -27.75 -10.49 0.23
N ASN A 487 -28.37 -10.73 -0.93
CA ASN A 487 -29.00 -12.02 -1.23
C ASN A 487 -27.97 -13.08 -1.65
N GLU A 488 -26.87 -12.71 -2.29
CA GLU A 488 -25.86 -13.67 -2.76
C GLU A 488 -25.14 -14.35 -1.59
N THR A 489 -24.81 -13.58 -0.55
CA THR A 489 -24.11 -14.06 0.64
C THR A 489 -25.05 -14.30 1.82
N ASN A 490 -26.36 -14.13 1.64
CA ASN A 490 -27.37 -14.21 2.70
C ASN A 490 -26.96 -13.40 3.95
N SER A 491 -26.45 -12.19 3.75
CA SER A 491 -25.87 -11.36 4.81
C SER A 491 -26.67 -10.07 4.99
N GLU A 492 -26.91 -9.69 6.24
CA GLU A 492 -27.37 -8.36 6.58
C GLU A 492 -26.17 -7.40 6.60
N VAL A 493 -26.26 -6.37 5.77
CA VAL A 493 -25.25 -5.30 5.72
C VAL A 493 -25.76 -4.11 6.51
N TRP A 494 -24.95 -3.62 7.44
CA TRP A 494 -25.21 -2.40 8.20
C TRP A 494 -24.04 -1.43 8.10
N GLN A 495 -24.27 -0.28 7.48
CA GLN A 495 -23.30 0.80 7.36
C GLN A 495 -23.66 1.94 8.31
N VAL A 496 -22.64 2.51 8.95
CA VAL A 496 -22.74 3.71 9.77
C VAL A 496 -21.74 4.75 9.26
N TRP A 497 -22.26 5.89 8.84
CA TRP A 497 -21.48 6.99 8.29
C TRP A 497 -21.41 8.14 9.28
N LEU A 498 -20.20 8.65 9.48
CA LEU A 498 -19.83 9.69 10.43
C LEU A 498 -19.11 10.81 9.71
N LEU A 499 -19.33 12.04 10.15
CA LEU A 499 -18.59 13.21 9.70
C LEU A 499 -17.60 13.61 10.79
N SER A 500 -16.35 13.87 10.40
CA SER A 500 -15.30 14.32 11.32
C SER A 500 -15.62 15.68 11.94
N PRO A 501 -15.09 16.01 13.13
CA PRO A 501 -15.36 17.28 13.80
C PRO A 501 -14.94 18.52 12.99
N ASP A 502 -13.92 18.39 12.13
CA ASP A 502 -13.46 19.42 11.20
C ASP A 502 -14.34 19.52 9.93
N ASN A 503 -15.30 18.62 9.75
CA ASN A 503 -16.16 18.44 8.57
C ASN A 503 -15.38 18.14 7.28
N GLU A 504 -14.14 17.65 7.35
CA GLU A 504 -13.32 17.38 6.16
C GLU A 504 -13.39 15.92 5.72
N THR A 505 -13.79 15.00 6.60
CA THR A 505 -13.72 13.55 6.38
C THR A 505 -15.06 12.86 6.68
N LEU A 506 -15.54 12.06 5.74
CA LEU A 506 -16.61 11.10 5.94
C LEU A 506 -16.00 9.72 6.21
N LEU A 507 -16.32 9.15 7.36
CA LEU A 507 -15.88 7.82 7.77
C LEU A 507 -17.08 6.87 7.73
N ALA A 508 -16.95 5.73 7.04
CA ALA A 508 -17.98 4.71 7.00
C ALA A 508 -17.50 3.43 7.66
N VAL A 509 -18.30 2.88 8.58
CA VAL A 509 -18.10 1.55 9.16
C VAL A 509 -19.20 0.65 8.64
N ALA A 510 -18.85 -0.35 7.84
CA ALA A 510 -19.78 -1.31 7.24
C ALA A 510 -19.59 -2.70 7.85
N PHE A 511 -20.64 -3.24 8.44
CA PHE A 511 -20.69 -4.61 8.91
C PHE A 511 -21.42 -5.47 7.87
N SER A 512 -20.85 -6.61 7.51
CA SER A 512 -21.55 -7.66 6.77
C SER A 512 -21.60 -8.89 7.65
N VAL A 513 -22.82 -9.27 8.06
CA VAL A 513 -23.04 -10.35 9.02
C VAL A 513 -24.06 -11.31 8.45
N HIS A 514 -23.80 -12.61 8.55
CA HIS A 514 -24.76 -13.60 8.07
C HIS A 514 -26.12 -13.43 8.78
N SER A 515 -27.21 -13.52 8.04
CA SER A 515 -28.53 -13.05 8.50
C SER A 515 -29.05 -13.77 9.75
N ASP A 516 -28.64 -15.02 9.98
CA ASP A 516 -29.03 -15.78 11.18
C ASP A 516 -28.29 -15.37 12.46
N GLN A 517 -27.20 -14.60 12.33
CA GLN A 517 -26.35 -14.14 13.43
C GLN A 517 -26.53 -12.66 13.74
N TYR A 518 -27.15 -11.89 12.84
CA TYR A 518 -27.25 -10.43 12.98
C TYR A 518 -27.93 -10.02 14.27
N GLU A 519 -29.10 -10.60 14.61
CA GLU A 519 -29.85 -10.25 15.84
C GLU A 519 -28.99 -10.46 17.11
N ALA A 520 -28.19 -11.53 17.14
CA ALA A 520 -27.33 -11.83 18.28
C ALA A 520 -26.11 -10.91 18.35
N LEU A 521 -25.58 -10.47 17.21
CA LEU A 521 -24.40 -9.62 17.12
C LEU A 521 -24.72 -8.12 17.15
N GLU A 522 -25.94 -7.70 16.82
CA GLU A 522 -26.31 -6.29 16.72
C GLU A 522 -25.91 -5.44 17.94
N PRO A 523 -26.12 -5.89 19.21
CA PRO A 523 -25.66 -5.12 20.37
C PRO A 523 -24.15 -4.89 20.39
N LEU A 524 -23.38 -5.90 19.97
CA LEU A 524 -21.92 -5.83 19.90
C LEU A 524 -21.47 -4.88 18.78
N LEU A 525 -22.09 -4.96 17.60
CA LEU A 525 -21.80 -4.06 16.48
C LEU A 525 -22.10 -2.61 16.85
N ARG A 526 -23.19 -2.36 17.60
CA ARG A 526 -23.52 -1.04 18.14
C ARG A 526 -22.46 -0.54 19.12
N GLU A 527 -21.91 -1.42 19.98
CA GLU A 527 -20.83 -1.04 20.88
C GLU A 527 -19.54 -0.69 20.11
N ILE A 528 -19.21 -1.38 19.02
CA ILE A 528 -18.10 -1.00 18.12
C ILE A 528 -18.29 0.43 17.62
N VAL A 529 -19.47 0.73 17.08
CA VAL A 529 -19.80 2.09 16.59
C VAL A 529 -19.73 3.12 17.70
N GLN A 530 -20.12 2.79 18.92
CA GLN A 530 -20.06 3.71 20.06
C GLN A 530 -18.62 3.95 20.56
N ARG A 531 -17.74 2.96 20.44
CA ARG A 531 -16.34 3.04 20.87
C ARG A 531 -15.40 3.63 19.83
N LEU A 532 -15.87 3.85 18.60
CA LEU A 532 -15.13 4.65 17.63
C LEU A 532 -14.97 6.08 18.17
N THR A 533 -13.78 6.67 18.13
CA THR A 533 -13.58 8.04 18.62
C THR A 533 -12.73 8.85 17.65
N TRP A 534 -13.03 10.14 17.56
CA TRP A 534 -12.18 11.09 16.87
C TRP A 534 -10.98 11.44 17.75
N ILE A 535 -9.79 11.45 17.17
CA ILE A 535 -8.55 11.89 17.83
C ILE A 535 -8.39 13.37 17.49
N GLU A 536 -8.17 14.23 18.49
CA GLU A 536 -7.82 15.64 18.24
C GLU A 536 -6.50 15.69 17.44
N ARG A 537 -6.56 16.24 16.23
CA ARG A 537 -5.40 16.48 15.36
C ARG A 537 -4.56 17.66 15.82
#